data_AF-A0A838F2S5-F1
#
_entry.id   AF-A0A838F2S5-F1
#
_cell.length_a   1.000
_cell.length_b   1.000
_cell.length_c   1.000
_cell.angle_alpha   90.00
_cell.angle_beta   90.00
_cell.angle_gamma   90.00
#
_symmetry.space_group_name_H-M   'P 1'
#
loop_
_entity.id
_entity.type
_entity.pdbx_description
1 polymer ?
#
loop_
_entity_poly.entity_id
_entity_poly.type
_entity_poly.pdbx_seq_one_letter_code
_entity_poly.pdbx_strand_id
1 'polypeptide(L)'
;MEQHLQYLSQSKPCSRILKSIKGQKFSGQISHGNTKDYRYYYCKDLKQNINAIDLELLIEKRVIKYFKDSDLFKKLITSGFNQRDAQVEKVKKEISVIRLELKAVEKKIVGLIENMAIPSLNASALEQIVLKLNAFEAQKGGLLASIQTKEQMIGHLLCLKEVTASEDKIEKYAKELKNLTRIQKRELLESIFEKIEVMDPYLVKLHLKRPPFRGDIDSVLKNSLVKGKSGGPLVSPPQPFFLTIEVAEIIVYRQAKPYENVSFLTDLYLNRGWSLRRISDELDCSKATVRKKLIEAGIELLEQRHDDYMTLRKKIQAMRERGLSYQAIADAFNHWKVSTRRGEGQWHAKTIRELKI
;
A
#
# COMPACT_ATOMS: atom_id res chain seq x y z
N MET A 1 -15.26 14.24 5.07
CA MET A 1 -14.30 14.09 3.95
C MET A 1 -13.34 15.28 3.86
N GLU A 2 -13.79 16.52 3.99
CA GLU A 2 -12.94 17.73 3.90
C GLU A 2 -11.88 17.85 5.00
N GLN A 3 -12.19 17.50 6.26
CA GLN A 3 -11.21 17.52 7.35
C GLN A 3 -10.05 16.51 7.14
N HIS A 4 -10.31 15.40 6.44
CA HIS A 4 -9.27 14.40 6.16
C HIS A 4 -8.33 14.86 5.02
N LEU A 5 -8.86 15.59 4.03
CA LEU A 5 -8.06 16.22 2.96
C LEU A 5 -7.18 17.36 3.51
N GLN A 6 -7.67 18.12 4.50
CA GLN A 6 -6.93 19.19 5.16
C GLN A 6 -5.79 18.65 6.06
N TYR A 7 -5.97 17.48 6.68
CA TYR A 7 -4.90 16.82 7.43
C TYR A 7 -3.78 16.28 6.51
N LEU A 8 -4.15 15.78 5.32
CA LEU A 8 -3.21 15.26 4.33
C LEU A 8 -2.41 16.34 3.60
N SER A 9 -2.88 17.59 3.57
CA SER A 9 -2.14 18.74 3.01
C SER A 9 -1.09 19.30 3.98
N GLN A 10 -1.23 19.09 5.29
CA GLN A 10 -0.34 19.68 6.30
C GLN A 10 0.85 18.80 6.72
N SER A 11 0.79 17.49 6.50
CA SER A 11 1.93 16.63 6.85
C SER A 11 3.09 16.83 5.86
N LYS A 12 4.15 17.52 6.33
CA LYS A 12 5.39 17.64 5.55
C LYS A 12 5.89 16.24 5.15
N PRO A 13 6.39 16.07 3.92
CA PRO A 13 7.06 14.84 3.51
C PRO A 13 8.40 14.70 4.25
N CYS A 14 8.37 14.35 5.53
CA CYS A 14 9.56 13.99 6.29
C CYS A 14 9.66 12.47 6.31
N SER A 15 10.54 11.93 5.49
CA SER A 15 11.00 10.55 5.63
C SER A 15 12.28 10.59 6.45
N ARG A 16 12.24 10.10 7.70
CA ARG A 16 13.44 10.07 8.56
C ARG A 16 14.53 9.15 8.00
N ILE A 17 14.11 8.22 7.16
CA ILE A 17 14.96 7.20 6.54
C ILE A 17 15.56 7.65 5.21
N LEU A 18 15.03 8.68 4.53
CA LEU A 18 15.55 9.12 3.23
C LEU A 18 16.84 9.96 3.39
N LYS A 19 17.95 9.46 2.85
CA LYS A 19 19.28 10.07 2.95
C LYS A 19 19.97 10.13 1.59
N SER A 20 20.87 11.09 1.39
CA SER A 20 21.79 11.09 0.25
C SER A 20 22.89 10.04 0.45
N ILE A 21 23.68 9.78 -0.59
CA ILE A 21 24.89 8.94 -0.47
C ILE A 21 25.90 9.47 0.57
N LYS A 22 25.89 10.78 0.83
CA LYS A 22 26.70 11.45 1.86
C LYS A 22 26.05 11.41 3.26
N GLY A 23 24.90 10.72 3.40
CA GLY A 23 24.17 10.58 4.65
C GLY A 23 23.27 11.76 5.01
N GLN A 24 23.19 12.80 4.18
CA GLN A 24 22.37 13.98 4.47
C GLN A 24 20.88 13.68 4.28
N LYS A 25 20.05 14.12 5.23
CA LYS A 25 18.61 13.89 5.20
C LYS A 25 17.93 14.74 4.13
N PHE A 26 16.94 14.17 3.47
CA PHE A 26 16.03 14.93 2.61
C PHE A 26 14.99 15.67 3.45
N SER A 27 14.71 16.91 3.09
CA SER A 27 13.63 17.72 3.66
C SER A 27 12.43 17.74 2.70
N GLY A 28 11.24 17.48 3.22
CA GLY A 28 10.01 17.63 2.45
C GLY A 28 9.66 19.09 2.21
N GLN A 29 9.40 19.45 0.96
CA GLN A 29 8.94 20.77 0.53
C GLN A 29 7.58 20.66 -0.14
N ILE A 30 6.76 21.69 0.04
CA ILE A 30 5.48 21.84 -0.64
C ILE A 30 5.55 23.16 -1.40
N SER A 31 5.27 23.11 -2.70
CA SER A 31 5.14 24.28 -3.56
C SER A 31 3.67 24.42 -3.93
N HIS A 32 3.04 25.49 -3.45
CA HIS A 32 1.64 25.78 -3.74
C HIS A 32 1.53 26.36 -5.15
N GLY A 33 0.93 25.62 -6.08
CA GLY A 33 0.55 26.12 -7.40
C GLY A 33 -0.91 26.59 -7.42
N ASN A 34 -1.27 27.43 -8.38
CA ASN A 34 -2.61 28.01 -8.48
C ASN A 34 -3.74 26.96 -8.53
N THR A 35 -3.47 25.76 -9.04
CA THR A 35 -4.47 24.68 -9.20
C THR A 35 -4.10 23.38 -8.49
N LYS A 36 -2.81 23.19 -8.15
CA LYS A 36 -2.30 21.95 -7.58
C LYS A 36 -1.10 22.25 -6.68
N ASP A 37 -1.03 21.55 -5.56
CA ASP A 37 0.15 21.52 -4.70
C ASP A 37 1.15 20.49 -5.22
N TYR A 38 2.40 20.90 -5.40
CA TYR A 38 3.51 20.02 -5.74
C TYR A 38 4.31 19.69 -4.50
N ARG A 39 4.74 18.43 -4.36
CA ARG A 39 5.51 17.96 -3.21
C ARG A 39 6.86 17.45 -3.68
N TYR A 40 7.91 17.91 -3.02
CA TYR A 40 9.28 17.55 -3.37
C TYR A 40 10.05 17.05 -2.15
N TYR A 41 11.03 16.18 -2.39
CA TYR A 41 12.11 15.90 -1.48
C TYR A 41 13.33 16.70 -1.94
N TYR A 42 13.80 17.62 -1.10
CA TYR A 42 14.99 18.42 -1.34
C TYR A 42 16.17 17.90 -0.52
N CYS A 43 17.32 17.73 -1.15
CA CYS A 43 18.59 17.45 -0.48
C CYS A 43 19.58 18.57 -0.80
N LYS A 44 20.17 19.16 0.25
CA LYS A 44 21.09 20.30 0.13
C LYS A 44 22.37 19.92 -0.61
N ASP A 45 22.86 18.69 -0.43
CA ASP A 45 24.08 18.19 -1.06
C ASP A 45 23.90 17.93 -2.55
N LEU A 46 22.71 17.48 -2.95
CA LEU A 46 22.37 17.22 -4.35
C LEU A 46 21.90 18.49 -5.07
N LYS A 47 21.51 19.54 -4.34
CA LYS A 47 20.90 20.77 -4.88
C LYS A 47 19.75 20.49 -5.86
N GLN A 48 19.01 19.41 -5.62
CA GLN A 48 17.96 18.91 -6.50
C GLN A 48 16.66 18.70 -5.75
N ASN A 49 15.55 19.02 -6.43
CA ASN A 49 14.19 18.74 -6.00
C ASN A 49 13.73 17.47 -6.71
N ILE A 50 13.43 16.42 -5.94
CA ILE A 50 12.89 15.17 -6.47
C ILE A 50 11.38 15.17 -6.21
N ASN A 51 10.57 14.90 -7.23
CA ASN A 51 9.12 14.78 -7.06
C ASN A 51 8.80 13.67 -6.05
N ALA A 52 8.03 14.01 -5.02
CA ALA A 52 7.77 13.09 -3.92
C ALA A 52 6.90 11.90 -4.33
N ILE A 53 5.98 12.09 -5.28
CA ILE A 53 5.10 11.03 -5.78
C ILE A 53 5.94 10.01 -6.56
N ASP A 54 6.79 10.48 -7.47
CA ASP A 54 7.63 9.61 -8.29
C ASP A 54 8.61 8.80 -7.45
N LEU A 55 9.25 9.43 -6.46
CA LEU A 55 10.18 8.75 -5.57
C LEU A 55 9.47 7.70 -4.70
N GLU A 56 8.28 8.01 -4.17
CA GLU A 56 7.51 7.05 -3.38
C GLU A 56 7.05 5.86 -4.22
N LEU A 57 6.59 6.09 -5.45
CA LEU A 57 6.25 5.03 -6.40
C LEU A 57 7.48 4.17 -6.77
N LEU A 58 8.65 4.80 -6.92
CA LEU A 58 9.90 4.09 -7.18
C LEU A 58 10.29 3.20 -5.99
N ILE A 59 10.24 3.73 -4.78
CA ILE A 59 10.49 2.97 -3.54
C ILE A 59 9.49 1.80 -3.44
N GLU A 60 8.20 2.06 -3.65
CA GLU A 60 7.16 1.03 -3.60
C GLU A 60 7.44 -0.12 -4.58
N LYS A 61 7.75 0.20 -5.85
CA LYS A 61 8.12 -0.80 -6.86
C LYS A 61 9.33 -1.61 -6.43
N ARG A 62 10.37 -0.97 -5.86
CA ARG A 62 11.58 -1.65 -5.40
C ARG A 62 11.34 -2.55 -4.21
N VAL A 63 10.50 -2.13 -3.26
CA VAL A 63 10.11 -2.94 -2.10
C VAL A 63 9.33 -4.17 -2.55
N ILE A 64 8.38 -4.00 -3.47
CA ILE A 64 7.62 -5.12 -4.04
C ILE A 64 8.56 -6.07 -4.80
N LYS A 65 9.45 -5.55 -5.64
CA LYS A 65 10.44 -6.36 -6.38
C LYS A 65 11.34 -7.12 -5.40
N TYR A 66 11.85 -6.45 -4.37
CA TYR A 66 12.65 -7.08 -3.32
C TYR A 66 11.88 -8.21 -2.63
N PHE A 67 10.61 -8.02 -2.27
CA PHE A 67 9.83 -9.11 -1.67
C PHE A 67 9.61 -10.30 -2.62
N LYS A 68 9.46 -10.06 -3.92
CA LYS A 68 9.28 -11.13 -4.93
C LYS A 68 10.57 -11.90 -5.20
N ASP A 69 11.68 -11.19 -5.36
CA ASP A 69 12.91 -11.76 -5.89
C ASP A 69 13.90 -12.15 -4.77
N SER A 70 13.73 -11.65 -3.55
CA SER A 70 14.69 -11.90 -2.46
C SER A 70 14.61 -13.33 -1.95
N ASP A 71 15.68 -14.10 -2.20
CA ASP A 71 15.90 -15.41 -1.59
C ASP A 71 15.93 -15.34 -0.05
N LEU A 72 16.42 -14.22 0.51
CA LEU A 72 16.39 -14.02 1.96
C LEU A 72 14.95 -13.93 2.45
N PHE A 73 14.09 -13.17 1.75
CA PHE A 73 12.69 -13.04 2.14
C PHE A 73 11.95 -14.38 2.01
N LYS A 74 12.21 -15.12 0.94
CA LYS A 74 11.71 -16.49 0.78
C LYS A 74 12.16 -17.39 1.93
N LYS A 75 13.46 -17.39 2.26
CA LYS A 75 14.03 -18.16 3.39
C LYS A 75 13.41 -17.75 4.73
N LEU A 76 13.21 -16.45 4.97
CA LEU A 76 12.57 -15.94 6.18
C LEU A 76 11.13 -16.42 6.30
N ILE A 77 10.34 -16.30 5.22
CA ILE A 77 8.97 -16.82 5.16
C ILE A 77 8.96 -18.34 5.44
N THR A 78 9.80 -19.10 4.75
CA THR A 78 9.91 -20.56 4.95
C THR A 78 10.31 -20.90 6.38
N SER A 79 11.25 -20.17 6.99
CA SER A 79 11.68 -20.40 8.36
C SER A 79 10.57 -20.12 9.38
N GLY A 80 9.79 -19.05 9.18
CA GLY A 80 8.65 -18.72 10.03
C GLY A 80 7.56 -19.78 9.94
N PHE A 81 7.29 -20.30 8.73
CA PHE A 81 6.39 -21.43 8.56
C PHE A 81 6.89 -22.71 9.23
N ASN A 82 8.17 -23.05 9.07
CA ASN A 82 8.75 -24.23 9.71
C ASN A 82 8.68 -24.12 11.24
N GLN A 83 8.94 -22.95 11.81
CA GLN A 83 8.83 -22.70 13.24
C GLN A 83 7.37 -22.84 13.72
N ARG A 84 6.43 -22.28 12.98
CA ARG A 84 5.00 -22.39 13.28
C ARG A 84 4.53 -23.84 13.20
N ASP A 85 4.89 -24.56 12.16
CA ASP A 85 4.49 -25.96 11.97
C ASP A 85 5.10 -26.84 13.08
N ALA A 86 6.35 -26.57 13.48
CA ALA A 86 6.96 -27.20 14.66
C ALA A 86 6.19 -26.87 15.97
N GLN A 87 5.71 -25.64 16.15
CA GLN A 87 4.86 -25.28 17.30
C GLN A 87 3.51 -26.00 17.26
N VAL A 88 2.86 -26.10 16.10
CA VAL A 88 1.60 -26.84 15.94
C VAL A 88 1.80 -28.30 16.31
N GLU A 89 2.88 -28.94 15.83
CA GLU A 89 3.18 -30.33 16.18
C GLU A 89 3.50 -30.51 17.66
N LYS A 90 4.15 -29.53 18.29
CA LYS A 90 4.36 -29.52 19.74
C LYS A 90 3.02 -29.49 20.49
N VAL A 91 2.12 -28.58 20.15
CA VAL A 91 0.80 -28.45 20.81
C VAL A 91 -0.05 -29.70 20.58
N LYS A 92 0.00 -30.32 19.38
CA LYS A 92 -0.67 -31.61 19.12
C LYS A 92 -0.17 -32.72 20.03
N LYS A 93 1.15 -32.85 20.22
CA LYS A 93 1.72 -33.84 21.13
C LYS A 93 1.25 -33.62 22.56
N GLU A 94 1.18 -32.37 23.02
CA GLU A 94 0.63 -32.03 24.34
C GLU A 94 -0.84 -32.43 24.47
N ILE A 95 -1.67 -32.16 23.44
CA ILE A 95 -3.08 -32.63 23.41
C ILE A 95 -3.15 -34.16 23.49
N SER A 96 -2.28 -34.88 22.78
CA SER A 96 -2.24 -36.36 22.83
C SER A 96 -1.96 -36.88 24.23
N VAL A 97 -1.03 -36.26 24.97
CA VAL A 97 -0.75 -36.63 26.37
C VAL A 97 -1.97 -36.38 27.26
N ILE A 98 -2.59 -35.20 27.15
CA ILE A 98 -3.79 -34.85 27.95
C ILE A 98 -4.95 -35.81 27.65
N ARG A 99 -5.11 -36.24 26.39
CA ARG A 99 -6.13 -37.24 26.00
C ARG A 99 -5.87 -38.62 26.60
N LEU A 100 -4.61 -39.02 26.80
CA LEU A 100 -4.29 -40.28 27.48
C LEU A 100 -4.60 -40.20 28.98
N GLU A 101 -4.27 -39.08 29.61
CA GLU A 101 -4.63 -38.82 31.02
C GLU A 101 -6.14 -38.81 31.22
N LEU A 102 -6.88 -38.17 30.31
CA LEU A 102 -8.35 -38.14 30.32
C LEU A 102 -8.94 -39.56 30.30
N LYS A 103 -8.46 -40.43 29.40
CA LYS A 103 -8.89 -41.84 29.34
C LYS A 103 -8.61 -42.60 30.64
N ALA A 104 -7.48 -42.31 31.30
CA ALA A 104 -7.15 -42.94 32.57
C ALA A 104 -8.09 -42.48 33.70
N VAL A 105 -8.47 -41.20 33.73
CA VAL A 105 -9.46 -40.67 34.67
C VAL A 105 -10.84 -41.27 34.40
N GLU A 106 -11.28 -41.36 33.15
CA GLU A 106 -12.55 -41.99 32.76
C GLU A 106 -12.62 -43.45 33.21
N LYS A 107 -11.53 -44.21 33.06
CA LYS A 107 -11.46 -45.60 33.55
C LYS A 107 -11.62 -45.68 35.07
N LYS A 108 -11.04 -44.74 35.83
CA LYS A 108 -11.19 -44.69 37.30
C LYS A 108 -12.63 -44.35 37.72
N ILE A 109 -13.27 -43.43 37.00
CA ILE A 109 -14.69 -43.07 37.22
C ILE A 109 -15.58 -44.30 37.04
N VAL A 110 -15.42 -45.03 35.93
CA VAL A 110 -16.19 -46.26 35.67
C VAL A 110 -15.99 -47.29 36.78
N GLY A 111 -14.75 -47.55 37.20
CA GLY A 111 -14.48 -48.48 38.30
C GLY A 111 -15.09 -48.08 39.64
N LEU A 112 -15.19 -46.77 39.94
CA LEU A 112 -15.89 -46.29 41.14
C LEU A 112 -17.39 -46.50 41.04
N ILE A 113 -17.99 -46.25 39.86
CA ILE A 113 -19.42 -46.48 39.62
C ILE A 113 -19.76 -47.97 39.77
N GLU A 114 -18.93 -48.86 39.24
CA GLU A 114 -19.08 -50.31 39.41
C GLU A 114 -19.01 -50.72 40.89
N ASN A 115 -18.11 -50.13 41.67
CA ASN A 115 -18.05 -50.38 43.11
C ASN A 115 -19.31 -49.94 43.84
N MET A 116 -19.95 -48.83 43.45
CA MET A 116 -21.22 -48.38 44.07
C MET A 116 -22.38 -49.36 43.86
N ALA A 117 -22.30 -50.25 42.87
CA ALA A 117 -23.34 -51.25 42.62
C ALA A 117 -23.28 -52.46 43.57
N ILE A 118 -22.28 -52.54 44.45
CA ILE A 118 -22.11 -53.66 45.39
C ILE A 118 -23.16 -53.53 46.53
N PRO A 119 -24.08 -54.51 46.71
CA PRO A 119 -25.18 -54.40 47.68
C PRO A 119 -24.77 -54.30 49.16
N SER A 120 -23.51 -54.62 49.49
CA SER A 120 -23.01 -54.72 50.86
C SER A 120 -22.24 -53.49 51.36
N LEU A 121 -22.26 -52.38 50.61
CA LEU A 121 -21.60 -51.14 51.02
C LEU A 121 -22.33 -50.45 52.18
N ASN A 122 -21.58 -50.08 53.22
CA ASN A 122 -22.12 -49.22 54.28
C ASN A 122 -22.15 -47.75 53.84
N ALA A 123 -22.94 -46.93 54.54
CA ALA A 123 -23.14 -45.52 54.19
C ALA A 123 -21.84 -44.71 54.15
N SER A 124 -20.91 -44.97 55.08
CA SER A 124 -19.62 -44.26 55.13
C SER A 124 -18.73 -44.56 53.91
N ALA A 125 -18.68 -45.83 53.48
CA ALA A 125 -17.93 -46.22 52.28
C ALA A 125 -18.54 -45.59 51.02
N LEU A 126 -19.87 -45.51 50.94
CA LEU A 126 -20.56 -44.84 49.84
C LEU A 126 -20.18 -43.35 49.77
N GLU A 127 -20.18 -42.66 50.90
CA GLU A 127 -19.80 -41.24 50.99
C GLU A 127 -18.35 -41.01 50.50
N GLN A 128 -17.42 -41.88 50.89
CA GLN A 128 -16.03 -41.81 50.42
C GLN A 128 -15.91 -42.06 48.91
N ILE A 129 -16.72 -42.94 48.33
CA ILE A 129 -16.76 -43.17 46.88
C ILE A 129 -17.29 -41.94 46.16
N VAL A 130 -18.38 -41.33 46.65
CA VAL A 130 -18.96 -40.11 46.08
C VAL A 130 -17.96 -38.95 46.09
N LEU A 131 -17.22 -38.77 47.20
CA LEU A 131 -16.18 -37.74 47.27
C LEU A 131 -15.07 -37.95 46.23
N LYS A 132 -14.61 -39.20 46.04
CA LYS A 132 -13.61 -39.53 45.01
C LYS A 132 -14.15 -39.34 43.59
N LEU A 133 -15.40 -39.70 43.35
CA LEU A 133 -16.07 -39.52 42.05
C LEU A 133 -16.12 -38.03 41.68
N ASN A 134 -16.55 -37.17 42.60
CA ASN A 134 -16.59 -35.72 42.40
C ASN A 134 -15.19 -35.15 42.10
N ALA A 135 -14.15 -35.64 42.77
CA ALA A 135 -12.77 -35.23 42.51
C ALA A 135 -12.30 -35.63 41.09
N PHE A 136 -12.63 -36.85 40.63
CA PHE A 136 -12.28 -37.28 39.27
C PHE A 136 -13.09 -36.56 38.19
N GLU A 137 -14.37 -36.27 38.42
CA GLU A 137 -15.17 -35.46 37.48
C GLU A 137 -14.63 -34.02 37.37
N ALA A 138 -14.23 -33.41 38.48
CA ALA A 138 -13.55 -32.11 38.45
C ALA A 138 -12.23 -32.17 37.67
N GLN A 139 -11.43 -33.24 37.86
CA GLN A 139 -10.21 -33.46 37.10
C GLN A 139 -10.49 -33.62 35.59
N LYS A 140 -11.50 -34.41 35.22
CA LYS A 140 -11.96 -34.60 33.84
C LYS A 140 -12.34 -33.26 33.19
N GLY A 141 -13.12 -32.44 33.89
CA GLY A 141 -13.49 -31.10 33.44
C GLY A 141 -12.27 -30.20 33.17
N GLY A 142 -11.27 -30.22 34.07
CA GLY A 142 -10.02 -29.49 33.89
C GLY A 142 -9.20 -29.95 32.66
N LEU A 143 -9.12 -31.26 32.43
CA LEU A 143 -8.43 -31.82 31.25
C LEU A 143 -9.14 -31.45 29.94
N LEU A 144 -10.47 -31.51 29.90
CA LEU A 144 -11.27 -31.11 28.73
C LEU A 144 -11.09 -29.61 28.40
N ALA A 145 -11.12 -28.74 29.40
CA ALA A 145 -10.86 -27.31 29.21
C ALA A 145 -9.44 -27.03 28.67
N SER A 146 -8.45 -27.81 29.13
CA SER A 146 -7.07 -27.72 28.65
C SER A 146 -6.94 -28.14 27.17
N ILE A 147 -7.60 -29.24 26.77
CA ILE A 147 -7.69 -29.67 25.37
C ILE A 147 -8.31 -28.56 24.52
N GLN A 148 -9.47 -28.03 24.91
CA GLN A 148 -10.18 -26.99 24.16
C GLN A 148 -9.30 -25.74 23.96
N THR A 149 -8.60 -25.29 25.01
CA THR A 149 -7.69 -24.15 24.93
C THR A 149 -6.55 -24.40 23.95
N LYS A 150 -5.94 -25.58 23.97
CA LYS A 150 -4.86 -25.94 23.04
C LYS A 150 -5.35 -26.11 21.60
N GLU A 151 -6.57 -26.62 21.40
CA GLU A 151 -7.21 -26.70 20.09
C GLU A 151 -7.48 -25.29 19.53
N GLN A 152 -7.93 -24.34 20.36
CA GLN A 152 -8.03 -22.94 19.98
C GLN A 152 -6.67 -22.34 19.60
N MET A 153 -5.60 -22.65 20.34
CA MET A 153 -4.24 -22.22 19.99
C MET A 153 -3.81 -22.74 18.61
N ILE A 154 -4.07 -24.02 18.31
CA ILE A 154 -3.84 -24.60 16.98
C ILE A 154 -4.68 -23.85 15.94
N GLY A 155 -5.96 -23.58 16.23
CA GLY A 155 -6.83 -22.78 15.38
C GLY A 155 -6.24 -21.41 15.05
N HIS A 156 -5.70 -20.69 16.04
CA HIS A 156 -5.02 -19.42 15.83
C HIS A 156 -3.73 -19.56 15.00
N LEU A 157 -2.91 -20.59 15.25
CA LEU A 157 -1.70 -20.86 14.46
C LEU A 157 -2.05 -21.24 13.01
N LEU A 158 -3.13 -21.97 12.79
CA LEU A 158 -3.60 -22.40 11.46
C LEU A 158 -4.43 -21.35 10.74
N CYS A 159 -5.09 -20.41 11.42
CA CYS A 159 -5.74 -19.27 10.77
C CYS A 159 -4.71 -18.43 10.00
N LEU A 160 -3.43 -18.45 10.43
CA LEU A 160 -2.29 -17.88 9.68
C LEU A 160 -1.91 -18.68 8.40
N LYS A 161 -2.56 -19.83 8.16
CA LYS A 161 -2.34 -20.76 7.05
C LYS A 161 -3.27 -20.50 5.85
N GLU A 162 -4.37 -19.76 6.00
CA GLU A 162 -5.32 -19.48 4.90
C GLU A 162 -4.81 -18.50 3.83
N VAL A 163 -3.51 -18.33 3.70
CA VAL A 163 -2.95 -17.77 2.48
C VAL A 163 -2.04 -18.83 1.89
N THR A 164 -2.52 -19.38 0.78
CA THR A 164 -1.84 -20.27 -0.17
C THR A 164 -0.47 -19.71 -0.57
N ALA A 165 0.36 -20.56 -1.19
CA ALA A 165 1.70 -20.33 -1.73
C ALA A 165 2.45 -19.06 -1.26
N SER A 166 3.70 -19.18 -0.80
CA SER A 166 4.54 -18.01 -0.45
C SER A 166 4.50 -16.88 -1.49
N GLU A 167 4.30 -17.21 -2.76
CA GLU A 167 4.07 -16.29 -3.88
C GLU A 167 2.74 -15.51 -3.80
N ASP A 168 1.62 -16.17 -3.47
CA ASP A 168 0.32 -15.51 -3.25
C ASP A 168 0.36 -14.57 -2.04
N LYS A 169 1.13 -14.91 -0.98
CA LYS A 169 1.37 -14.02 0.16
C LYS A 169 2.16 -12.79 -0.25
N ILE A 170 3.25 -12.96 -0.99
CA ILE A 170 4.04 -11.82 -1.49
C ILE A 170 3.15 -10.92 -2.35
N GLU A 171 2.32 -11.51 -3.22
CA GLU A 171 1.39 -10.77 -4.06
C GLU A 171 0.29 -10.08 -3.23
N LYS A 172 -0.23 -10.74 -2.19
CA LYS A 172 -1.17 -10.16 -1.23
C LYS A 172 -0.54 -8.98 -0.50
N TYR A 173 0.66 -9.12 0.05
CA TYR A 173 1.37 -8.01 0.70
C TYR A 173 1.69 -6.89 -0.28
N ALA A 174 2.02 -7.19 -1.54
CA ALA A 174 2.20 -6.17 -2.57
C ALA A 174 0.89 -5.43 -2.88
N LYS A 175 -0.25 -6.12 -2.90
CA LYS A 175 -1.59 -5.52 -3.05
C LYS A 175 -2.00 -4.71 -1.83
N GLU A 176 -1.76 -5.22 -0.63
CA GLU A 176 -2.03 -4.49 0.62
C GLU A 176 -1.16 -3.24 0.70
N LEU A 177 0.13 -3.34 0.36
CA LEU A 177 1.04 -2.20 0.28
C LEU A 177 0.46 -1.10 -0.62
N LYS A 178 -0.05 -1.46 -1.82
CA LYS A 178 -0.69 -0.50 -2.74
C LYS A 178 -1.89 0.21 -2.11
N ASN A 179 -2.67 -0.51 -1.30
CA ASN A 179 -3.88 -0.01 -0.65
C ASN A 179 -3.62 0.79 0.64
N LEU A 180 -2.40 0.73 1.21
CA LEU A 180 -2.05 1.51 2.38
C LEU A 180 -2.08 3.02 2.08
N THR A 181 -2.57 3.78 3.06
CA THR A 181 -2.45 5.24 3.02
C THR A 181 -0.97 5.65 3.02
N ARG A 182 -0.68 6.86 2.54
CA ARG A 182 0.71 7.36 2.50
C ARG A 182 1.41 7.34 3.87
N ILE A 183 0.66 7.61 4.95
CA ILE A 183 1.18 7.59 6.32
C ILE A 183 1.55 6.16 6.71
N GLN A 184 0.64 5.20 6.50
CA GLN A 184 0.90 3.79 6.79
C GLN A 184 2.06 3.22 5.96
N LYS A 185 2.16 3.59 4.66
CA LYS A 185 3.30 3.24 3.82
C LYS A 185 4.61 3.74 4.44
N ARG A 186 4.63 5.00 4.90
CA ARG A 186 5.82 5.56 5.56
C ARG A 186 6.17 4.80 6.83
N GLU A 187 5.21 4.56 7.72
CA GLU A 187 5.45 3.84 8.98
C GLU A 187 5.98 2.43 8.73
N LEU A 188 5.44 1.74 7.73
CA LEU A 188 5.90 0.42 7.32
C LEU A 188 7.32 0.47 6.72
N LEU A 189 7.61 1.43 5.84
CA LEU A 189 8.96 1.61 5.30
C LEU A 189 9.95 1.95 6.42
N GLU A 190 9.56 2.77 7.39
CA GLU A 190 10.38 3.10 8.55
C GLU A 190 10.54 1.91 9.51
N SER A 191 9.61 0.96 9.57
CA SER A 191 9.78 -0.25 10.39
C SER A 191 10.71 -1.28 9.74
N ILE A 192 10.78 -1.29 8.40
CA ILE A 192 11.56 -2.27 7.62
C ILE A 192 12.97 -1.76 7.29
N PHE A 193 13.12 -0.48 6.93
CA PHE A 193 14.38 0.08 6.41
C PHE A 193 15.05 1.02 7.42
N GLU A 194 16.37 0.85 7.60
CA GLU A 194 17.19 1.73 8.43
C GLU A 194 17.34 3.09 7.76
N LYS A 195 17.62 3.04 6.46
CA LYS A 195 17.72 4.19 5.59
C LYS A 195 17.41 3.80 4.14
N ILE A 196 17.00 4.79 3.37
CA ILE A 196 16.79 4.73 1.93
C ILE A 196 17.76 5.75 1.35
N GLU A 197 18.81 5.27 0.69
CA GLU A 197 19.83 6.14 0.10
C GLU A 197 19.47 6.49 -1.34
N VAL A 198 19.32 7.77 -1.60
CA VAL A 198 19.15 8.31 -2.96
C VAL A 198 20.55 8.64 -3.48
N MET A 199 21.00 7.85 -4.45
CA MET A 199 22.30 8.03 -5.09
C MET A 199 22.20 9.00 -6.27
N ASP A 200 21.08 8.93 -6.98
CA ASP A 200 20.68 9.75 -8.13
C ASP A 200 19.16 9.92 -8.06
N PRO A 201 18.54 10.98 -8.62
CA PRO A 201 17.08 11.09 -8.78
C PRO A 201 16.34 9.80 -9.18
N TYR A 202 17.04 8.90 -9.87
CA TYR A 202 16.48 7.65 -10.40
C TYR A 202 17.03 6.38 -9.71
N LEU A 203 17.99 6.54 -8.80
CA LEU A 203 18.65 5.41 -8.13
C LEU A 203 18.48 5.48 -6.63
N VAL A 204 17.81 4.45 -6.10
CA VAL A 204 17.54 4.30 -4.68
C VAL A 204 18.10 2.97 -4.19
N LYS A 205 18.91 3.03 -3.14
CA LYS A 205 19.46 1.88 -2.41
C LYS A 205 18.70 1.72 -1.10
N LEU A 206 18.09 0.55 -0.90
CA LEU A 206 17.31 0.23 0.29
C LEU A 206 18.22 -0.44 1.32
N HIS A 207 18.35 0.14 2.51
CA HIS A 207 19.09 -0.47 3.62
C HIS A 207 18.09 -1.01 4.62
N LEU A 208 17.99 -2.33 4.72
CA LEU A 208 17.11 -2.97 5.69
C LEU A 208 17.57 -2.62 7.10
N LYS A 209 16.61 -2.34 8.00
CA LYS A 209 16.90 -2.35 9.44
C LYS A 209 17.50 -3.70 9.73
N ARG A 210 18.69 -3.68 10.33
CA ARG A 210 19.19 -4.86 11.01
C ARG A 210 18.12 -5.24 12.01
N PRO A 211 17.43 -6.34 11.79
CA PRO A 211 16.47 -6.78 12.76
C PRO A 211 17.28 -7.17 14.01
N PRO A 212 16.82 -6.87 15.22
CA PRO A 212 17.20 -7.67 16.37
C PRO A 212 16.54 -9.05 16.19
N PHE A 213 16.88 -9.82 15.15
CA PHE A 213 16.14 -11.05 14.82
C PHE A 213 16.49 -12.16 15.81
N ARG A 214 15.68 -12.25 16.85
CA ARG A 214 15.29 -13.50 17.52
C ARG A 214 13.77 -13.76 17.45
N GLY A 215 12.97 -12.97 16.74
CA GLY A 215 11.49 -13.08 16.75
C GLY A 215 10.82 -12.88 15.39
N ASP A 216 9.67 -13.53 15.20
CA ASP A 216 8.85 -13.66 13.98
C ASP A 216 8.46 -12.33 13.27
N ILE A 217 8.59 -12.25 11.93
CA ILE A 217 8.17 -11.11 11.09
C ILE A 217 6.69 -10.78 11.28
N ASP A 218 5.85 -11.79 11.51
CA ASP A 218 4.42 -11.61 11.72
C ASP A 218 4.12 -10.73 12.94
N SER A 219 5.01 -10.71 13.94
CA SER A 219 4.86 -9.85 15.11
C SER A 219 5.10 -8.36 14.78
N VAL A 220 6.02 -8.05 13.87
CA VAL A 220 6.31 -6.67 13.45
C VAL A 220 5.20 -6.13 12.57
N LEU A 221 4.67 -6.93 11.64
CA LEU A 221 3.56 -6.54 10.77
C LEU A 221 2.27 -6.33 11.57
N LYS A 222 1.96 -7.22 12.52
CA LYS A 222 0.79 -7.05 13.41
C LYS A 222 0.95 -5.86 14.35
N ASN A 223 2.14 -5.64 14.93
CA ASN A 223 2.37 -4.50 15.83
C ASN A 223 2.40 -3.14 15.11
N SER A 224 2.67 -3.12 13.80
CA SER A 224 2.62 -1.89 12.98
C SER A 224 1.18 -1.55 12.57
N LEU A 225 0.32 -2.56 12.41
CA LEU A 225 -1.09 -2.39 12.06
C LEU A 225 -2.03 -2.16 13.25
N VAL A 226 -1.58 -2.44 14.48
CA VAL A 226 -2.44 -2.46 15.69
C VAL A 226 -2.02 -1.46 16.78
N LYS A 227 -1.12 -0.50 16.53
CA LYS A 227 -0.61 0.38 17.61
C LYS A 227 -1.63 1.37 18.20
N GLY A 228 -2.39 0.88 19.17
CA GLY A 228 -2.84 1.59 20.37
C GLY A 228 -1.88 1.32 21.53
N LYS A 229 -1.65 2.34 22.35
CA LYS A 229 -0.64 2.49 23.42
C LYS A 229 -0.57 1.34 24.44
N SER A 230 0.63 0.81 24.70
CA SER A 230 1.08 0.42 26.06
C SER A 230 2.61 0.32 26.12
N GLY A 231 3.20 0.81 27.22
CA GLY A 231 4.64 0.86 27.46
C GLY A 231 5.08 -0.06 28.60
N GLY A 232 6.21 -0.75 28.42
CA GLY A 232 6.89 -1.55 29.42
C GLY A 232 8.41 -1.62 29.13
N PRO A 233 9.27 -1.86 30.13
CA PRO A 233 10.72 -1.66 30.03
C PRO A 233 11.48 -2.84 29.40
N LEU A 234 12.53 -2.53 28.64
CA LEU A 234 13.35 -3.45 27.85
C LEU A 234 14.59 -3.95 28.63
N VAL A 235 14.76 -5.28 28.69
CA VAL A 235 16.01 -5.96 29.06
C VAL A 235 16.91 -6.04 27.82
N SER A 236 18.22 -5.81 27.97
CA SER A 236 19.20 -5.76 26.88
C SER A 236 19.57 -7.15 26.33
N PRO A 237 19.47 -7.39 25.00
CA PRO A 237 19.87 -8.65 24.39
C PRO A 237 21.33 -8.62 23.86
N PRO A 238 21.97 -9.80 23.68
CA PRO A 238 23.36 -9.94 23.24
C PRO A 238 23.54 -9.62 21.74
N GLN A 239 24.76 -9.25 21.36
CA GLN A 239 25.11 -8.71 20.03
C GLN A 239 24.93 -9.72 18.87
N PRO A 240 24.30 -9.32 17.74
CA PRO A 240 24.15 -10.18 16.56
C PRO A 240 25.27 -10.03 15.52
N PHE A 241 25.50 -11.13 14.78
CA PHE A 241 26.38 -11.25 13.61
C PHE A 241 25.89 -10.42 12.41
N PHE A 242 26.84 -9.89 11.64
CA PHE A 242 26.63 -8.89 10.58
C PHE A 242 26.42 -9.52 9.20
N LEU A 243 25.33 -9.15 8.51
CA LEU A 243 25.20 -9.30 7.06
C LEU A 243 24.73 -7.97 6.46
N THR A 244 25.60 -7.32 5.70
CA THR A 244 25.26 -6.12 4.93
C THR A 244 24.89 -6.58 3.52
N ILE A 245 23.61 -6.51 3.15
CA ILE A 245 23.20 -6.85 1.79
C ILE A 245 23.07 -5.56 1.01
N GLU A 246 24.03 -5.31 0.12
CA GLU A 246 23.95 -4.22 -0.83
C GLU A 246 23.13 -4.64 -2.05
N VAL A 247 21.84 -4.32 -2.06
CA VAL A 247 21.04 -4.45 -3.29
C VAL A 247 21.23 -3.19 -4.12
N ALA A 248 22.25 -3.18 -4.98
CA ALA A 248 22.50 -2.13 -5.95
C ALA A 248 22.05 -2.60 -7.35
N GLU A 249 20.80 -2.37 -7.69
CA GLU A 249 20.33 -2.53 -9.08
C GLU A 249 20.07 -1.16 -9.69
N ILE A 250 20.82 -0.82 -10.73
CA ILE A 250 20.68 0.42 -11.49
C ILE A 250 19.47 0.25 -12.42
N ILE A 251 18.38 0.98 -12.17
CA ILE A 251 17.32 1.14 -13.16
C ILE A 251 17.39 2.58 -13.63
N VAL A 252 17.75 2.74 -14.90
CA VAL A 252 17.72 4.02 -15.61
C VAL A 252 16.24 4.41 -15.77
N TYR A 253 15.70 5.16 -14.80
CA TYR A 253 14.36 5.72 -14.93
C TYR A 253 14.44 6.94 -15.87
N ARG A 254 13.75 6.84 -17.01
CA ARG A 254 13.56 7.85 -18.07
C ARG A 254 14.48 9.07 -17.97
N GLN A 255 15.74 8.86 -18.36
CA GLN A 255 16.61 9.96 -18.73
C GLN A 255 16.09 10.56 -20.02
N ALA A 256 15.45 11.70 -19.85
CA ALA A 256 15.28 12.81 -20.77
C ALA A 256 14.00 13.44 -20.27
N LYS A 257 14.06 14.69 -19.81
CA LYS A 257 12.87 15.53 -19.80
C LYS A 257 12.31 15.43 -21.23
N PRO A 258 11.24 14.66 -21.47
CA PRO A 258 10.91 14.29 -22.85
C PRO A 258 10.47 15.51 -23.64
N TYR A 259 10.04 16.56 -22.93
CA TYR A 259 9.78 17.91 -23.43
C TYR A 259 11.04 18.72 -23.81
N GLU A 260 12.26 18.28 -23.50
CA GLU A 260 13.50 18.87 -24.03
C GLU A 260 13.87 18.30 -25.40
N ASN A 261 13.36 17.12 -25.76
CA ASN A 261 13.51 16.58 -27.10
C ASN A 261 12.51 17.26 -28.05
N VAL A 262 13.00 18.27 -28.77
CA VAL A 262 12.22 19.06 -29.73
C VAL A 262 11.59 18.18 -30.80
N SER A 263 12.32 17.23 -31.38
CA SER A 263 11.79 16.33 -32.42
C SER A 263 10.61 15.52 -31.91
N PHE A 264 10.67 15.04 -30.67
CA PHE A 264 9.60 14.30 -30.04
C PHE A 264 8.37 15.17 -29.78
N LEU A 265 8.55 16.39 -29.26
CA LEU A 265 7.44 17.34 -29.10
C LEU A 265 6.79 17.72 -30.43
N THR A 266 7.61 17.87 -31.47
CA THR A 266 7.16 18.18 -32.83
C THR A 266 6.29 17.07 -33.39
N ASP A 267 6.70 15.80 -33.22
CA ASP A 267 5.91 14.63 -33.64
C ASP A 267 4.55 14.59 -32.93
N LEU A 268 4.54 14.74 -31.60
CA LEU A 268 3.30 14.75 -30.83
C LEU A 268 2.36 15.88 -31.27
N TYR A 269 2.90 17.07 -31.53
CA TYR A 269 2.10 18.25 -31.89
C TYR A 269 1.64 18.24 -33.35
N LEU A 270 2.56 18.18 -34.31
CA LEU A 270 2.25 18.31 -35.74
C LEU A 270 1.74 16.99 -36.34
N ASN A 271 2.43 15.88 -36.10
CA ASN A 271 2.09 14.61 -36.77
C ASN A 271 0.91 13.92 -36.11
N ARG A 272 0.84 13.95 -34.77
CA ARG A 272 -0.26 13.31 -34.02
C ARG A 272 -1.41 14.25 -33.70
N GLY A 273 -1.27 15.55 -33.95
CA GLY A 273 -2.31 16.56 -33.69
C GLY A 273 -2.69 16.68 -32.21
N TRP A 274 -1.78 16.38 -31.27
CA TRP A 274 -2.11 16.46 -29.86
C TRP A 274 -2.20 17.91 -29.39
N SER A 275 -3.19 18.18 -28.53
CA SER A 275 -3.28 19.48 -27.86
C SER A 275 -2.11 19.70 -26.90
N LEU A 276 -1.70 20.95 -26.73
CA LEU A 276 -0.67 21.32 -25.74
C LEU A 276 -1.01 20.84 -24.32
N ARG A 277 -2.31 20.76 -23.99
CA ARG A 277 -2.79 20.23 -22.70
C ARG A 277 -2.55 18.72 -22.60
N ARG A 278 -2.90 17.96 -23.65
CA ARG A 278 -2.67 16.51 -23.67
C ARG A 278 -1.18 16.18 -23.57
N ILE A 279 -0.34 16.91 -24.32
CA ILE A 279 1.12 16.74 -24.25
C ILE A 279 1.63 17.08 -22.83
N SER A 280 1.14 18.16 -22.22
CA SER A 280 1.56 18.54 -20.87
C SER A 280 1.16 17.50 -19.82
N ASP A 281 -0.04 16.93 -19.94
CA ASP A 281 -0.53 15.88 -19.04
C ASP A 281 0.26 14.56 -19.22
N GLU A 282 0.59 14.18 -20.46
CA GLU A 282 1.37 12.95 -20.76
C GLU A 282 2.83 13.05 -20.31
N LEU A 283 3.44 14.22 -20.47
CA LEU A 283 4.85 14.45 -20.16
C LEU A 283 5.08 14.99 -18.74
N ASP A 284 4.04 15.04 -17.91
CA ASP A 284 4.02 15.59 -16.55
C ASP A 284 4.76 16.94 -16.42
N CYS A 285 4.41 17.88 -17.30
CA CYS A 285 5.00 19.21 -17.31
C CYS A 285 3.93 20.29 -17.49
N SER A 286 4.30 21.57 -17.34
CA SER A 286 3.32 22.65 -17.52
C SER A 286 3.02 22.88 -19.01
N LYS A 287 1.77 23.26 -19.34
CA LYS A 287 1.40 23.69 -20.71
C LYS A 287 2.31 24.81 -21.22
N ALA A 288 2.73 25.72 -20.34
CA ALA A 288 3.65 26.81 -20.66
C ALA A 288 5.04 26.29 -21.06
N THR A 289 5.54 25.23 -20.41
CA THR A 289 6.81 24.58 -20.74
C THR A 289 6.76 23.99 -22.15
N VAL A 290 5.71 23.24 -22.48
CA VAL A 290 5.52 22.67 -23.83
C VAL A 290 5.45 23.78 -24.88
N ARG A 291 4.66 24.82 -24.63
CA ARG A 291 4.53 26.00 -25.49
C ARG A 291 5.87 26.67 -25.76
N LYS A 292 6.62 26.96 -24.69
CA LYS A 292 7.96 27.58 -24.78
C LYS A 292 8.89 26.73 -25.65
N LYS A 293 8.93 25.42 -25.44
CA LYS A 293 9.81 24.51 -26.18
C LYS A 293 9.47 24.36 -27.66
N LEU A 294 8.18 24.37 -28.01
CA LEU A 294 7.74 24.37 -29.41
C LEU A 294 8.05 25.71 -30.11
N ILE A 295 7.90 26.84 -29.41
CA ILE A 295 8.27 28.17 -29.95
C ILE A 295 9.80 28.25 -30.16
N GLU A 296 10.59 27.80 -29.19
CA GLU A 296 12.06 27.73 -29.30
C GLU A 296 12.51 26.86 -30.50
N ALA A 297 11.67 25.90 -30.90
CA ALA A 297 11.89 25.05 -32.06
C ALA A 297 11.44 25.67 -33.40
N GLY A 298 10.93 26.90 -33.40
CA GLY A 298 10.40 27.56 -34.60
C GLY A 298 9.05 27.03 -35.07
N ILE A 299 8.32 26.29 -34.24
CA ILE A 299 6.99 25.79 -34.57
C ILE A 299 5.98 26.86 -34.21
N GLU A 300 5.34 27.44 -35.23
CA GLU A 300 4.22 28.33 -35.02
C GLU A 300 3.08 27.57 -34.36
N LEU A 301 2.83 27.90 -33.10
CA LEU A 301 1.72 27.35 -32.37
C LEU A 301 0.45 27.99 -32.91
N LEU A 302 -0.37 27.17 -33.55
CA LEU A 302 -1.75 27.52 -33.84
C LEU A 302 -2.39 27.87 -32.50
N GLU A 303 -2.70 29.15 -32.28
CA GLU A 303 -3.39 29.56 -31.07
C GLU A 303 -4.70 28.78 -31.04
N GLN A 304 -4.82 27.78 -30.16
CA GLN A 304 -6.00 26.91 -30.09
C GLN A 304 -7.33 27.65 -29.98
N ARG A 305 -7.32 28.92 -29.54
CA ARG A 305 -8.51 29.78 -29.56
C ARG A 305 -8.99 30.09 -30.98
N HIS A 306 -8.12 30.05 -31.99
CA HIS A 306 -8.45 30.26 -33.39
C HIS A 306 -8.94 28.96 -34.05
N ASP A 307 -8.31 27.81 -33.78
CA ASP A 307 -8.73 26.54 -34.39
C ASP A 307 -10.06 26.02 -33.86
N ASP A 308 -10.27 26.02 -32.53
CA ASP A 308 -11.56 25.62 -31.94
C ASP A 308 -12.67 26.57 -32.42
N TYR A 309 -12.34 27.85 -32.58
CA TYR A 309 -13.24 28.87 -33.10
C TYR A 309 -13.56 28.71 -34.58
N MET A 310 -12.57 28.39 -35.42
CA MET A 310 -12.75 28.17 -36.86
C MET A 310 -13.53 26.89 -37.15
N THR A 311 -13.29 25.83 -36.37
CA THR A 311 -14.03 24.56 -36.46
C THR A 311 -15.49 24.77 -36.06
N LEU A 312 -15.73 25.53 -34.99
CA LEU A 312 -17.07 25.90 -34.54
C LEU A 312 -17.78 26.78 -35.58
N ARG A 313 -17.08 27.76 -36.16
CA ARG A 313 -17.61 28.65 -37.19
C ARG A 313 -18.02 27.87 -38.45
N LYS A 314 -17.19 26.94 -38.93
CA LYS A 314 -17.52 26.06 -40.07
C LYS A 314 -18.77 25.21 -39.78
N LYS A 315 -18.90 24.68 -38.55
CA LYS A 315 -20.08 23.88 -38.15
C LYS A 315 -21.35 24.71 -38.10
N ILE A 316 -21.28 25.93 -37.56
CA ILE A 316 -22.41 26.88 -37.56
C ILE A 316 -22.81 27.23 -39.00
N GLN A 317 -21.84 27.47 -39.88
CA GLN A 317 -22.09 27.75 -41.30
C GLN A 317 -22.79 26.58 -42.01
N ALA A 318 -22.29 25.36 -41.85
CA ALA A 318 -22.91 24.17 -42.45
C ALA A 318 -24.36 23.95 -41.95
N MET A 319 -24.64 24.20 -40.67
CA MET A 319 -26.01 24.13 -40.14
C MET A 319 -26.91 25.24 -40.68
N ARG A 320 -26.36 26.43 -40.93
CA ARG A 320 -27.07 27.53 -41.59
C ARG A 320 -27.39 27.24 -43.05
N GLU A 321 -26.46 26.63 -43.79
CA GLU A 321 -26.68 26.19 -45.17
C GLU A 321 -27.76 25.11 -45.28
N ARG A 322 -27.93 24.29 -44.22
CA ARG A 322 -29.04 23.33 -44.07
C ARG A 322 -30.37 23.97 -43.64
N GLY A 323 -30.43 25.31 -43.51
CA GLY A 323 -31.66 26.04 -43.18
C GLY A 323 -32.00 26.16 -41.69
N LEU A 324 -31.15 25.71 -40.77
CA LEU A 324 -31.44 25.82 -39.33
C LEU A 324 -31.40 27.29 -38.86
N SER A 325 -32.34 27.71 -38.01
CA SER A 325 -32.32 29.03 -37.38
C SER A 325 -31.18 29.14 -36.35
N TYR A 326 -30.71 30.36 -36.06
CA TYR A 326 -29.67 30.56 -35.03
C TYR A 326 -30.11 30.08 -33.64
N GLN A 327 -31.41 30.13 -33.35
CA GLN A 327 -31.98 29.58 -32.11
C GLN A 327 -31.88 28.06 -32.08
N ALA A 328 -32.28 27.39 -33.17
CA ALA A 328 -32.17 25.93 -33.26
C ALA A 328 -30.71 25.43 -33.15
N ILE A 329 -29.75 26.20 -33.70
CA ILE A 329 -28.31 25.88 -33.56
C ILE A 329 -27.85 26.05 -32.10
N ALA A 330 -28.26 27.14 -31.43
CA ALA A 330 -27.95 27.35 -30.02
C ALA A 330 -28.52 26.24 -29.13
N ASP A 331 -29.78 25.86 -29.35
CA ASP A 331 -30.44 24.78 -28.61
C ASP A 331 -29.75 23.43 -28.84
N ALA A 332 -29.35 23.14 -30.08
CA ALA A 332 -28.56 21.95 -30.39
C ALA A 332 -27.18 21.95 -29.69
N PHE A 333 -26.49 23.08 -29.67
CA PHE A 333 -25.18 23.19 -29.00
C PHE A 333 -25.30 23.07 -27.49
N ASN A 334 -26.36 23.63 -26.89
CA ASN A 334 -26.67 23.43 -25.47
C ASN A 334 -26.99 21.97 -25.16
N HIS A 335 -27.80 21.34 -25.99
CA HIS A 335 -28.15 19.93 -25.85
C HIS A 335 -26.91 19.02 -25.92
N TRP A 336 -25.98 19.30 -26.84
CA TRP A 336 -24.71 18.58 -26.95
C TRP A 336 -23.63 19.02 -25.96
N LYS A 337 -23.92 19.98 -25.08
CA LYS A 337 -22.99 20.53 -24.09
C LYS A 337 -21.68 21.03 -24.71
N VAL A 338 -21.77 21.68 -25.87
CA VAL A 338 -20.60 22.34 -26.49
C VAL A 338 -20.20 23.54 -25.64
N SER A 339 -18.96 23.59 -25.14
CA SER A 339 -18.49 24.70 -24.32
C SER A 339 -18.50 26.04 -25.09
N THR A 340 -18.96 27.11 -24.43
CA THR A 340 -18.90 28.47 -24.98
C THR A 340 -17.49 29.05 -24.91
N ARG A 341 -17.25 30.21 -25.54
CA ARG A 341 -15.95 30.92 -25.51
C ARG A 341 -15.45 31.22 -24.09
N ARG A 342 -16.36 31.34 -23.11
CA ARG A 342 -16.02 31.58 -21.69
C ARG A 342 -15.94 30.30 -20.85
N GLY A 343 -16.06 29.12 -21.47
CA GLY A 343 -15.96 27.81 -20.81
C GLY A 343 -17.28 27.33 -20.22
N GLU A 344 -18.02 28.22 -19.54
CA GLU A 344 -19.24 27.88 -18.80
C GLU A 344 -20.34 28.90 -19.12
N GLY A 345 -21.32 28.50 -19.93
CA GLY A 345 -22.46 29.33 -20.30
C GLY A 345 -23.34 28.64 -21.34
N GLN A 346 -24.60 29.03 -21.41
CA GLN A 346 -25.50 28.56 -22.47
C GLN A 346 -25.25 29.32 -23.76
N TRP A 347 -25.33 28.63 -24.89
CA TRP A 347 -25.41 29.22 -26.21
C TRP A 347 -26.73 29.96 -26.35
N HIS A 348 -26.63 31.24 -26.72
CA HIS A 348 -27.78 32.05 -27.11
C HIS A 348 -27.71 32.32 -28.62
N ALA A 349 -28.86 32.47 -29.27
CA ALA A 349 -28.93 32.79 -30.70
C ALA A 349 -28.13 34.05 -31.07
N LYS A 350 -28.10 35.05 -30.18
CA LYS A 350 -27.29 36.26 -30.33
C LYS A 350 -25.80 35.93 -30.42
N THR A 351 -25.29 35.08 -29.53
CA THR A 351 -23.89 34.63 -29.53
C THR A 351 -23.55 33.84 -30.78
N ILE A 352 -24.41 32.94 -31.24
CA ILE A 352 -24.20 32.20 -32.50
C ILE A 352 -24.15 33.15 -33.69
N ARG A 353 -25.00 34.19 -33.71
CA ARG A 353 -25.02 35.22 -34.77
C ARG A 353 -23.73 36.04 -34.78
N GLU A 354 -23.21 36.42 -33.62
CA GLU A 354 -21.97 37.20 -33.47
C GLU A 354 -20.70 36.42 -33.90
N LEU A 355 -20.74 35.09 -33.88
CA LEU A 355 -19.65 34.24 -34.40
C LEU A 355 -19.55 34.21 -35.92
N LYS A 356 -20.58 34.72 -36.60
CA LYS A 356 -20.65 34.83 -38.05
C LYS A 356 -20.06 36.20 -38.44
N ILE A 357 -18.73 36.28 -38.60
CA ILE A 357 -18.13 37.35 -39.43
C ILE A 357 -18.69 37.19 -40.83
#